data_AF-A0A6J7HGJ8-F1
#
_entry.id   AF-A0A6J7HGJ8-F1
#
_cell.length_a   1.000
_cell.length_b   1.000
_cell.length_c   1.000
_cell.angle_alpha   90.00
_cell.angle_beta   90.00
_cell.angle_gamma   90.00
#
_symmetry.space_group_name_H-M   'P 1'
#
loop_
_entity.id
_entity.type
_entity.pdbx_description
1 polymer ?
#
loop_
_entity_poly.entity_id
_entity_poly.type
_entity_poly.pdbx_seq_one_letter_code
_entity_poly.pdbx_strand_id
1 'polypeptide(L)'
;MTAPAELEADSLAHSQTDSHSHTRGPTRSRWSAGLPAVCLGWVWARLCIAAGFATAHLMVDRLDTPRGSEQIQQGLFTWDGAFYRGLAQQWYSRPALGSLGGVSGAVSGATGEEARFFPVYPALARTLGPILGGHADWALIAISNIAAFLGAWVLWKLASEVLDGREVREVRGAHGAALSSGADPLGIANRSAVLVAIFPAAFVLAFAYSEGLALLVVAGALLALQRRNFVFAGLLALIAAAIRPVGGLLLVPIAVELLRARPRPAWWNWVVGIGGPVAGLGLALLWIQRSTGDLLLPLRLQRQIRGGFQDPVTRVLEPIGELFRGNFRDVYNLGFMILFLLLFLYMLLAYTGFGAQRGIARLPSSWIAYAGVSLLLLLSSQVTDSLGRYGLLVLPFVVALASWSNRRWRYVVVGIACTAGLIWLTSEALLGRLVP
;
A
#
# COMPACT_ATOMS: atom_id res chain seq x y z
N MET A 1 -87.26 -7.57 -8.55
CA MET A 1 -87.09 -6.34 -9.34
C MET A 1 -87.39 -5.16 -8.43
N THR A 2 -86.63 -4.08 -8.64
CA THR A 2 -86.70 -2.73 -8.04
C THR A 2 -86.21 -2.52 -6.59
N ALA A 3 -85.18 -1.67 -6.53
CA ALA A 3 -84.29 -1.21 -5.44
C ALA A 3 -84.95 -0.57 -4.21
N PRO A 4 -84.15 -0.34 -3.14
CA PRO A 4 -84.41 0.70 -2.16
C PRO A 4 -83.45 1.91 -2.27
N ALA A 5 -84.07 3.09 -2.12
CA ALA A 5 -83.70 4.24 -1.27
C ALA A 5 -82.30 4.90 -1.38
N GLU A 6 -82.36 6.18 -1.80
CA GLU A 6 -81.42 7.27 -1.49
C GLU A 6 -81.49 7.66 0.01
N LEU A 7 -80.36 8.07 0.59
CA LEU A 7 -80.10 9.46 1.07
C LEU A 7 -78.92 9.52 2.07
N GLU A 8 -77.99 10.44 1.75
CA GLU A 8 -77.23 11.33 2.65
C GLU A 8 -76.23 10.75 3.68
N ALA A 9 -75.06 11.34 3.95
CA ALA A 9 -74.33 12.51 3.45
C ALA A 9 -72.90 12.46 4.04
N ASP A 10 -71.99 13.21 3.40
CA ASP A 10 -70.80 13.86 3.98
C ASP A 10 -69.66 13.03 4.62
N SER A 11 -68.49 13.00 3.97
CA SER A 11 -67.54 14.12 4.11
C SER A 11 -66.16 13.82 3.50
N LEU A 12 -65.75 14.70 2.59
CA LEU A 12 -64.41 15.24 2.40
C LEU A 12 -63.22 14.27 2.22
N ALA A 13 -62.83 14.07 0.97
CA ALA A 13 -61.41 13.98 0.60
C ALA A 13 -61.18 14.62 -0.78
N HIS A 14 -60.70 15.87 -0.77
CA HIS A 14 -60.10 16.52 -1.92
C HIS A 14 -58.90 15.69 -2.41
N SER A 15 -59.00 15.08 -3.58
CA SER A 15 -57.85 14.54 -4.30
C SER A 15 -57.10 15.70 -4.98
N GLN A 16 -56.18 16.33 -4.26
CA GLN A 16 -55.12 17.11 -4.88
C GLN A 16 -54.10 16.15 -5.47
N THR A 17 -54.01 16.17 -6.80
CA THR A 17 -52.93 15.61 -7.60
C THR A 17 -51.63 16.38 -7.34
N ASP A 18 -50.81 15.93 -6.39
CA ASP A 18 -49.44 16.42 -6.25
C ASP A 18 -48.46 15.50 -7.00
N SER A 19 -48.12 15.94 -8.20
CA SER A 19 -46.96 15.53 -8.95
C SER A 19 -45.68 15.94 -8.21
N HIS A 20 -45.18 15.10 -7.32
CA HIS A 20 -43.83 15.26 -6.80
C HIS A 20 -42.79 14.85 -7.85
N SER A 21 -42.42 15.82 -8.68
CA SER A 21 -41.16 15.83 -9.41
C SER A 21 -40.00 15.70 -8.41
N HIS A 22 -39.46 14.50 -8.25
CA HIS A 22 -38.17 14.29 -7.62
C HIS A 22 -37.10 14.96 -8.49
N THR A 23 -36.79 16.23 -8.19
CA THR A 23 -35.61 16.91 -8.66
C THR A 23 -34.39 16.19 -8.11
N ARG A 24 -33.80 15.32 -8.94
CA ARG A 24 -32.45 14.79 -8.71
C ARG A 24 -31.49 15.97 -8.73
N GLY A 25 -31.16 16.50 -7.55
CA GLY A 25 -30.04 17.43 -7.41
C GLY A 25 -28.77 16.82 -8.02
N PRO A 26 -27.85 17.65 -8.55
CA PRO A 26 -26.67 17.14 -9.24
C PRO A 26 -25.86 16.27 -8.28
N THR A 27 -25.81 14.98 -8.56
CA THR A 27 -24.92 14.05 -7.85
C THR A 27 -23.50 14.55 -8.10
N ARG A 28 -22.90 15.29 -7.15
CA ARG A 28 -21.45 15.48 -7.12
C ARG A 28 -20.84 14.12 -7.40
N SER A 29 -20.05 14.02 -8.47
CA SER A 29 -19.56 12.72 -8.92
C SER A 29 -18.89 12.06 -7.71
N ARG A 30 -19.27 10.81 -7.39
CA ARG A 30 -18.74 10.08 -6.22
C ARG A 30 -17.22 10.14 -6.15
N TRP A 31 -16.54 10.28 -7.29
CA TRP A 31 -15.09 10.38 -7.44
C TRP A 31 -14.44 11.62 -6.79
N SER A 32 -15.13 12.76 -6.73
CA SER A 32 -14.58 13.98 -6.12
C SER A 32 -14.72 14.03 -4.61
N ALA A 33 -15.53 13.15 -4.01
CA ALA A 33 -15.81 13.16 -2.57
C ALA A 33 -14.56 12.84 -1.72
N GLY A 34 -13.65 12.02 -2.24
CA GLY A 34 -12.39 11.67 -1.56
C GLY A 34 -11.27 12.68 -1.72
N LEU A 35 -11.37 13.59 -2.70
CA LEU A 35 -10.28 14.49 -3.05
C LEU A 35 -9.82 15.37 -1.87
N PRO A 36 -10.71 15.93 -1.03
CA PRO A 36 -10.27 16.68 0.15
C PRO A 36 -9.42 15.86 1.12
N ALA A 37 -9.78 14.60 1.37
CA ALA A 37 -9.03 13.72 2.27
C ALA A 37 -7.66 13.33 1.69
N VAL A 38 -7.60 13.04 0.39
CA VAL A 38 -6.36 12.76 -0.33
C VAL A 38 -5.44 13.98 -0.32
N CYS A 39 -5.95 15.17 -0.66
CA CYS A 39 -5.19 16.41 -0.63
C CYS A 39 -4.71 16.76 0.78
N LEU A 40 -5.55 16.58 1.80
CA LEU A 40 -5.17 16.82 3.20
C LEU A 40 -4.02 15.91 3.62
N GLY A 41 -4.16 14.60 3.40
CA GLY A 41 -3.11 13.63 3.72
C GLY A 41 -1.81 13.92 2.97
N TRP A 42 -1.93 14.28 1.69
CA TRP A 42 -0.79 14.63 0.83
C TRP A 42 -0.01 15.83 1.34
N VAL A 43 -0.70 16.97 1.53
CA VAL A 43 -0.08 18.21 2.01
C VAL A 43 0.51 18.00 3.40
N TRP A 44 -0.23 17.37 4.31
CA TRP A 44 0.25 17.12 5.68
C TRP A 44 1.51 16.25 5.69
N ALA A 45 1.54 15.19 4.88
CA ALA A 45 2.73 14.35 4.75
C ALA A 45 3.96 15.15 4.28
N ARG A 46 3.79 16.11 3.36
CA ARG A 46 4.93 16.93 2.88
C ARG A 46 5.43 17.91 3.92
N LEU A 47 4.52 18.47 4.72
CA LEU A 47 4.91 19.27 5.89
C LEU A 47 5.66 18.43 6.92
N CYS A 48 5.21 17.20 7.19
CA CYS A 48 5.90 16.28 8.10
C CYS A 48 7.29 15.90 7.59
N ILE A 49 7.41 15.60 6.30
CA ILE A 49 8.70 15.25 5.69
C ILE A 49 9.63 16.45 5.72
N ALA A 50 9.17 17.66 5.38
CA ALA A 50 9.95 18.88 5.49
C ALA A 50 10.41 19.15 6.94
N ALA A 51 9.53 18.92 7.93
CA ALA A 51 9.90 18.98 9.33
C ALA A 51 10.96 17.93 9.70
N GLY A 52 10.85 16.71 9.19
CA GLY A 52 11.87 15.65 9.36
C GLY A 52 13.23 16.03 8.77
N PHE A 53 13.24 16.66 7.59
CA PHE A 53 14.46 17.25 7.02
C PHE A 53 15.06 18.32 7.92
N ALA A 54 14.24 19.25 8.42
CA ALA A 54 14.69 20.29 9.34
C ALA A 54 15.25 19.69 10.63
N THR A 55 14.57 18.70 11.22
CA THR A 55 15.05 17.96 12.40
C THR A 55 16.39 17.30 12.14
N ALA A 56 16.58 16.62 11.00
CA ALA A 56 17.85 15.99 10.65
C ALA A 56 18.99 17.02 10.57
N HIS A 57 18.78 18.14 9.88
CA HIS A 57 19.80 19.19 9.75
C HIS A 57 20.14 19.88 11.07
N LEU A 58 19.17 20.02 11.98
CA LEU A 58 19.42 20.58 13.31
C LEU A 58 20.20 19.62 14.23
N MET A 59 20.07 18.31 13.99
CA MET A 59 20.63 17.26 14.84
C MET A 59 21.91 16.64 14.27
N VAL A 60 22.27 16.90 13.02
CA VAL A 60 23.42 16.25 12.34
C VAL A 60 24.74 16.45 13.07
N ASP A 61 24.95 17.63 13.66
CA ASP A 61 26.17 17.94 14.45
C ASP A 61 26.09 17.46 15.91
N ARG A 62 24.92 16.98 16.35
CA ARG A 62 24.62 16.60 17.75
C ARG A 62 24.48 15.11 17.96
N LEU A 63 24.21 14.36 16.89
CA LEU A 63 23.97 12.93 16.93
C LEU A 63 24.99 12.20 16.08
N ASP A 64 25.33 10.98 16.50
CA ASP A 64 26.15 10.10 15.67
C ASP A 64 25.40 9.73 14.38
N THR A 65 26.15 9.80 13.27
CA THR A 65 25.71 9.45 11.91
C THR A 65 26.49 8.20 11.47
N PRO A 66 26.05 7.00 11.89
CA PRO A 66 26.85 5.78 11.79
C PRO A 66 27.13 5.34 10.34
N ARG A 67 26.44 5.94 9.36
CA ARG A 67 26.63 5.71 7.91
C ARG A 67 27.12 6.96 7.18
N GLY A 68 27.69 7.91 7.94
CA GLY A 68 28.19 9.18 7.44
C GLY A 68 27.10 10.17 7.03
N SER A 69 27.54 11.32 6.53
CA SER A 69 26.69 12.44 6.10
C SER A 69 26.17 12.29 4.66
N GLU A 70 26.52 11.22 3.96
CA GLU A 70 26.07 11.00 2.58
C GLU A 70 24.53 10.96 2.49
N GLN A 71 23.87 10.30 3.46
CA GLN A 71 22.43 10.11 3.43
C GLN A 71 21.66 11.44 3.52
N ILE A 72 22.16 12.41 4.30
CA ILE A 72 21.55 13.74 4.41
C ILE A 72 21.85 14.59 3.18
N GLN A 73 23.05 14.47 2.60
CA GLN A 73 23.45 15.19 1.38
C GLN A 73 22.67 14.72 0.13
N GLN A 74 22.34 13.44 0.05
CA GLN A 74 21.54 12.88 -1.05
C GLN A 74 20.07 13.33 -1.02
N GLY A 75 19.57 13.82 0.13
CA GLY A 75 18.22 14.34 0.29
C GLY A 75 17.15 13.34 -0.17
N LEU A 76 16.29 13.72 -1.13
CA LEU A 76 15.21 12.85 -1.64
C LEU A 76 15.69 11.61 -2.40
N PHE A 77 16.98 11.53 -2.73
CA PHE A 77 17.60 10.37 -3.38
C PHE A 77 18.35 9.48 -2.40
N THR A 78 18.27 9.73 -1.10
CA THR A 78 18.97 8.91 -0.09
C THR A 78 18.63 7.42 -0.20
N TRP A 79 19.53 6.53 0.22
CA TRP A 79 19.36 5.06 0.21
C TRP A 79 18.92 4.47 -1.14
N ASP A 80 17.77 3.79 -1.20
CA ASP A 80 17.25 3.13 -2.41
C ASP A 80 17.06 4.12 -3.58
N GLY A 81 16.82 5.40 -3.27
CA GLY A 81 16.73 6.45 -4.26
C GLY A 81 18.03 6.63 -5.06
N ALA A 82 19.18 6.38 -4.43
CA ALA A 82 20.49 6.55 -5.05
C ALA A 82 20.73 5.43 -6.06
N PHE A 83 20.34 4.20 -5.72
CA PHE A 83 20.37 3.06 -6.64
C PHE A 83 19.40 3.24 -7.81
N TYR A 84 18.18 3.72 -7.56
CA TYR A 84 17.26 4.04 -8.65
C TYR A 84 17.76 5.17 -9.55
N ARG A 85 18.42 6.18 -8.98
CA ARG A 85 19.08 7.25 -9.73
C ARG A 85 20.20 6.70 -10.62
N GLY A 86 21.05 5.83 -10.06
CA GLY A 86 22.10 5.11 -10.80
C GLY A 86 21.52 4.32 -11.97
N LEU A 87 20.48 3.51 -11.73
CA LEU A 87 19.79 2.75 -12.77
C LEU A 87 19.13 3.63 -13.84
N ALA A 88 18.50 4.73 -13.46
CA ALA A 88 17.86 5.62 -14.43
C ALA A 88 18.89 6.28 -15.37
N GLN A 89 20.07 6.62 -14.84
CA GLN A 89 21.15 7.30 -15.57
C GLN A 89 22.02 6.33 -16.38
N GLN A 90 22.51 5.27 -15.75
CA GLN A 90 23.56 4.39 -16.29
C GLN A 90 23.02 3.04 -16.78
N TRP A 91 21.82 2.66 -16.34
CA TRP A 91 21.25 1.32 -16.55
C TRP A 91 22.09 0.20 -15.91
N TYR A 92 21.56 -1.02 -15.89
CA TYR A 92 22.30 -2.18 -15.37
C TYR A 92 23.63 -2.34 -16.11
N SER A 93 24.72 -2.38 -15.35
CA SER A 93 26.04 -2.72 -15.88
C SER A 93 26.35 -4.19 -15.59
N ARG A 94 27.10 -4.84 -16.48
CA ARG A 94 27.64 -6.18 -16.20
C ARG A 94 28.65 -6.05 -15.07
N PRO A 95 28.53 -6.83 -13.98
CA PRO A 95 29.58 -6.89 -12.97
C PRO A 95 30.90 -7.26 -13.64
N ALA A 96 31.97 -6.50 -13.39
CA ALA A 96 33.30 -6.88 -13.86
C ALA A 96 33.66 -8.25 -13.26
N LEU A 97 34.22 -9.15 -14.07
CA LEU A 97 34.59 -10.50 -13.65
C LEU A 97 35.55 -10.40 -12.43
N GLY A 98 35.05 -10.69 -11.23
CA GLY A 98 35.82 -10.60 -9.97
C GLY A 98 35.30 -9.62 -8.91
N SER A 99 34.31 -8.75 -9.19
CA SER A 99 33.83 -7.73 -8.24
C SER A 99 32.84 -8.23 -7.16
N LEU A 100 32.62 -9.54 -7.04
CA LEU A 100 31.77 -10.12 -5.99
C LEU A 100 32.52 -10.32 -4.65
N GLY A 101 33.80 -9.92 -4.58
CA GLY A 101 34.58 -9.80 -3.34
C GLY A 101 34.48 -8.36 -2.82
N GLY A 102 33.98 -8.19 -1.60
CA GLY A 102 33.35 -6.96 -1.14
C GLY A 102 34.20 -5.69 -1.20
N VAL A 103 33.52 -4.54 -1.26
CA VAL A 103 34.09 -3.24 -0.92
C VAL A 103 33.03 -2.38 -0.24
N SER A 104 33.32 -2.04 1.01
CA SER A 104 32.80 -0.91 1.76
C SER A 104 33.29 0.40 1.12
N GLY A 105 32.38 1.33 0.85
CA GLY A 105 32.70 2.71 0.50
C GLY A 105 32.27 3.11 -0.90
N ALA A 106 31.38 4.11 -0.97
CA ALA A 106 30.90 4.74 -2.18
C ALA A 106 32.04 5.37 -3.00
N VAL A 107 31.93 5.26 -4.34
CA VAL A 107 32.02 6.32 -5.35
C VAL A 107 32.24 5.67 -6.73
N SER A 108 31.38 6.04 -7.69
CA SER A 108 31.46 5.81 -9.14
C SER A 108 31.42 4.36 -9.67
N GLY A 109 30.31 4.02 -10.33
CA GLY A 109 30.27 3.01 -11.40
C GLY A 109 29.92 1.59 -10.93
N ALA A 110 28.62 1.31 -10.86
CA ALA A 110 28.00 -0.02 -10.84
C ALA A 110 28.76 -1.13 -10.06
N THR A 111 28.57 -1.17 -8.75
CA THR A 111 28.95 -2.29 -7.88
C THR A 111 28.20 -3.60 -8.19
N GLY A 112 27.31 -3.61 -9.20
CA GLY A 112 26.38 -4.69 -9.49
C GLY A 112 25.21 -4.79 -8.49
N GLU A 113 25.27 -4.09 -7.35
CA GLU A 113 24.24 -4.14 -6.30
C GLU A 113 22.87 -3.61 -6.77
N GLU A 114 22.88 -2.69 -7.74
CA GLU A 114 21.69 -2.15 -8.40
C GLU A 114 20.80 -3.26 -9.00
N ALA A 115 21.39 -4.41 -9.35
CA ALA A 115 20.66 -5.56 -9.88
C ALA A 115 19.62 -6.15 -8.90
N ARG A 116 19.64 -5.77 -7.61
CA ARG A 116 18.57 -6.13 -6.67
C ARG A 116 17.25 -5.40 -6.92
N PHE A 117 17.28 -4.28 -7.65
CA PHE A 117 16.11 -3.48 -7.98
C PHE A 117 15.55 -3.87 -9.35
N PHE A 118 14.23 -3.88 -9.45
CA PHE A 118 13.50 -4.33 -10.64
C PHE A 118 13.35 -3.19 -11.67
N PRO A 119 13.22 -3.51 -12.97
CA PRO A 119 13.53 -2.57 -14.05
C PRO A 119 12.45 -1.51 -14.31
N VAL A 120 11.18 -1.75 -13.95
CA VAL A 120 10.06 -0.91 -14.44
C VAL A 120 10.17 0.54 -13.97
N TYR A 121 10.45 0.77 -12.70
CA TYR A 121 10.51 2.13 -12.14
C TYR A 121 11.67 2.97 -12.72
N PRO A 122 12.93 2.52 -12.74
CA PRO A 122 14.00 3.27 -13.40
C PRO A 122 13.85 3.31 -14.93
N ALA A 123 13.25 2.31 -15.57
CA ALA A 123 12.92 2.37 -17.00
C ALA A 123 11.99 3.55 -17.31
N LEU A 124 10.89 3.67 -16.56
CA LEU A 124 9.93 4.76 -16.73
C LEU A 124 10.61 6.12 -16.55
N ALA A 125 11.43 6.27 -15.51
CA ALA A 125 12.18 7.49 -15.28
C ALA A 125 13.14 7.83 -16.43
N ARG A 126 13.85 6.83 -16.96
CA ARG A 126 14.72 7.00 -18.12
C ARG A 126 13.95 7.40 -19.38
N THR A 127 12.77 6.82 -19.60
CA THR A 127 11.92 7.17 -20.76
C THR A 127 11.31 8.56 -20.66
N LEU A 128 11.00 9.03 -19.45
CA LEU A 128 10.42 10.36 -19.21
C LEU A 128 11.48 11.45 -19.03
N GLY A 129 12.74 11.08 -18.76
CA GLY A 129 13.86 12.00 -18.61
C GLY A 129 13.97 13.05 -19.72
N PRO A 130 13.86 12.69 -21.02
CA PRO A 130 13.88 13.67 -22.11
C PRO A 130 12.79 14.75 -22.04
N ILE A 131 11.61 14.43 -21.51
CA ILE A 131 10.51 15.41 -21.33
C ILE A 131 10.86 16.42 -20.22
N LEU A 132 11.70 15.99 -19.27
CA LEU A 132 12.19 16.79 -18.15
C LEU A 132 13.60 17.35 -18.44
N GLY A 133 13.93 17.63 -19.70
CA GLY A 133 15.22 18.24 -20.08
C GLY A 133 16.43 17.30 -19.94
N GLY A 134 16.21 15.99 -20.01
CA GLY A 134 17.25 14.96 -19.83
C GLY A 134 17.41 14.47 -18.39
N HIS A 135 16.63 15.02 -17.45
CA HIS A 135 16.75 14.70 -16.03
C HIS A 135 15.90 13.49 -15.61
N ALA A 136 16.46 12.29 -15.80
CA ALA A 136 15.83 11.04 -15.37
C ALA A 136 15.69 10.94 -13.83
N ASP A 137 16.52 11.66 -13.07
CA ASP A 137 16.45 11.77 -11.62
C ASP A 137 15.22 12.57 -11.16
N TRP A 138 14.92 13.72 -11.79
CA TRP A 138 13.66 14.43 -11.54
C TRP A 138 12.44 13.59 -11.93
N ALA A 139 12.55 12.77 -12.98
CA ALA A 139 11.50 11.85 -13.39
C ALA A 139 11.16 10.82 -12.29
N LEU A 140 12.16 10.30 -11.57
CA LEU A 140 11.93 9.41 -10.42
C LEU A 140 11.04 10.08 -9.36
N ILE A 141 11.42 11.28 -8.92
CA ILE A 141 10.67 12.03 -7.90
C ILE A 141 9.24 12.31 -8.38
N ALA A 142 9.09 12.76 -9.62
CA ALA A 142 7.79 13.06 -10.21
C ALA A 142 6.89 11.82 -10.29
N ILE A 143 7.40 10.69 -10.82
CA ILE A 143 6.65 9.43 -10.92
C ILE A 143 6.22 8.96 -9.53
N SER A 144 7.16 8.91 -8.57
CA SER A 144 6.88 8.48 -7.19
C SER A 144 5.76 9.32 -6.59
N ASN A 145 5.87 10.64 -6.68
CA ASN A 145 4.90 11.54 -6.03
C ASN A 145 3.53 11.52 -6.71
N ILE A 146 3.48 11.62 -8.04
CA ILE A 146 2.21 11.57 -8.79
C ILE A 146 1.52 10.23 -8.54
N ALA A 147 2.26 9.12 -8.62
CA ALA A 147 1.69 7.81 -8.40
C ALA A 147 1.26 7.59 -6.94
N ALA A 148 1.98 8.13 -5.95
CA ALA A 148 1.56 8.06 -4.56
C ALA A 148 0.24 8.81 -4.31
N PHE A 149 0.10 10.02 -4.88
CA PHE A 149 -1.15 10.79 -4.79
C PHE A 149 -2.33 10.04 -5.44
N LEU A 150 -2.13 9.57 -6.68
CA LEU A 150 -3.14 8.79 -7.39
C LEU A 150 -3.45 7.47 -6.69
N GLY A 151 -2.44 6.83 -6.11
CA GLY A 151 -2.57 5.58 -5.37
C GLY A 151 -3.37 5.73 -4.09
N ALA A 152 -3.17 6.82 -3.34
CA ALA A 152 -4.02 7.17 -2.20
C ALA A 152 -5.49 7.42 -2.62
N TRP A 153 -5.71 8.06 -3.77
CA TRP A 153 -7.05 8.27 -4.31
C TRP A 153 -7.71 6.96 -4.78
N VAL A 154 -6.96 6.07 -5.44
CA VAL A 154 -7.45 4.74 -5.83
C VAL A 154 -7.72 3.88 -4.59
N LEU A 155 -6.89 3.95 -3.54
CA LEU A 155 -7.13 3.28 -2.26
C LEU A 155 -8.41 3.80 -1.58
N TRP A 156 -8.62 5.12 -1.55
CA TRP A 156 -9.88 5.70 -1.06
C TRP A 156 -11.09 5.11 -1.79
N LYS A 157 -11.00 5.04 -3.12
CA LYS A 157 -12.06 4.49 -3.96
C LYS A 157 -12.27 2.99 -3.72
N LEU A 158 -11.19 2.23 -3.58
CA LEU A 158 -11.23 0.83 -3.22
C LEU A 158 -11.92 0.61 -1.87
N ALA A 159 -11.50 1.34 -0.83
CA ALA A 159 -12.08 1.23 0.50
C ALA A 159 -13.56 1.59 0.51
N SER A 160 -13.96 2.66 -0.19
CA SER A 160 -15.38 3.02 -0.31
C SER A 160 -16.20 1.97 -1.04
N GLU A 161 -15.74 1.41 -2.17
CA GLU A 161 -16.48 0.36 -2.90
C GLU A 161 -16.63 -0.94 -2.09
N VAL A 162 -15.58 -1.34 -1.39
CA VAL A 162 -15.57 -2.53 -0.53
C VAL A 162 -16.53 -2.38 0.65
N LEU A 163 -16.58 -1.20 1.28
CA LEU A 163 -17.34 -0.96 2.50
C LEU A 163 -18.80 -0.51 2.23
N ASP A 164 -19.11 0.06 1.06
CA ASP A 164 -20.48 0.42 0.67
C ASP A 164 -21.38 -0.83 0.43
N GLY A 165 -20.80 -2.01 0.22
CA GLY A 165 -21.50 -3.30 0.26
C GLY A 165 -22.61 -3.53 -0.79
N ARG A 166 -22.72 -2.69 -1.83
CA ARG A 166 -23.82 -2.79 -2.82
C ARG A 166 -23.79 -4.07 -3.66
N GLU A 167 -22.63 -4.58 -4.05
CA GLU A 167 -22.53 -5.84 -4.81
C GLU A 167 -22.91 -7.09 -4.00
N VAL A 168 -22.67 -7.09 -2.67
CA VAL A 168 -23.06 -8.22 -1.80
C VAL A 168 -24.58 -8.32 -1.67
N ARG A 169 -25.29 -7.20 -1.83
CA ARG A 169 -26.75 -7.11 -1.69
C ARG A 169 -27.50 -7.66 -2.90
N GLU A 170 -26.95 -7.54 -4.10
CA GLU A 170 -27.54 -8.08 -5.34
C GLU A 170 -27.28 -9.59 -5.52
N VAL A 171 -26.07 -10.07 -5.19
CA VAL A 171 -25.68 -11.46 -5.48
C VAL A 171 -26.22 -12.46 -4.46
N ARG A 172 -26.52 -12.04 -3.22
CA ARG A 172 -26.79 -12.94 -2.10
C ARG A 172 -28.26 -13.09 -1.70
N GLY A 173 -29.18 -12.59 -2.52
CA GLY A 173 -30.64 -12.80 -2.40
C GLY A 173 -31.17 -12.67 -0.97
N ALA A 174 -31.47 -11.45 -0.53
CA ALA A 174 -32.31 -11.10 0.64
C ALA A 174 -32.11 -11.82 2.01
N HIS A 175 -31.15 -12.74 2.17
CA HIS A 175 -30.94 -13.52 3.40
C HIS A 175 -29.51 -13.40 3.96
N GLY A 176 -28.67 -12.53 3.39
CA GLY A 176 -27.40 -12.13 4.00
C GLY A 176 -27.64 -10.97 4.97
N ALA A 177 -27.97 -11.29 6.23
CA ALA A 177 -28.27 -10.36 7.31
C ALA A 177 -27.51 -9.02 7.22
N ALA A 178 -28.30 -7.95 7.14
CA ALA A 178 -27.86 -6.60 7.46
C ALA A 178 -27.38 -6.57 8.92
N LEU A 179 -26.06 -6.62 9.12
CA LEU A 179 -25.43 -6.38 10.42
C LEU A 179 -24.12 -5.62 10.21
N SER A 180 -24.25 -4.31 10.00
CA SER A 180 -23.24 -3.32 10.44
C SER A 180 -23.83 -1.91 10.39
N SER A 181 -24.86 -1.64 11.18
CA SER A 181 -25.41 -0.30 11.44
C SER A 181 -24.53 0.50 12.41
N GLY A 182 -23.22 0.61 12.13
CA GLY A 182 -22.27 1.33 12.99
C GLY A 182 -20.91 1.70 12.38
N ALA A 183 -20.55 1.15 11.22
CA ALA A 183 -19.35 1.58 10.49
C ALA A 183 -19.71 2.77 9.58
N ASP A 184 -18.83 3.76 9.50
CA ASP A 184 -18.91 4.90 8.58
C ASP A 184 -18.01 4.59 7.36
N PRO A 185 -18.54 4.03 6.24
CA PRO A 185 -17.73 3.56 5.13
C PRO A 185 -16.89 4.67 4.51
N LEU A 186 -17.52 5.83 4.30
CA LEU A 186 -16.89 7.00 3.73
C LEU A 186 -15.83 7.58 4.68
N GLY A 187 -16.11 7.60 5.98
CA GLY A 187 -15.13 7.98 6.99
C GLY A 187 -13.92 7.05 7.00
N ILE A 188 -14.11 5.73 6.92
CA ILE A 188 -12.99 4.77 6.84
C ILE A 188 -12.20 4.95 5.54
N ALA A 189 -12.86 5.19 4.41
CA ALA A 189 -12.19 5.48 3.14
C ALA A 189 -11.35 6.77 3.23
N ASN A 190 -11.91 7.86 3.76
CA ASN A 190 -11.22 9.13 3.98
C ASN A 190 -9.99 8.96 4.89
N ARG A 191 -10.16 8.22 6.00
CA ARG A 191 -9.05 7.91 6.91
C ARG A 191 -7.99 7.05 6.24
N SER A 192 -8.36 6.09 5.40
CA SER A 192 -7.40 5.26 4.66
C SER A 192 -6.52 6.10 3.74
N ALA A 193 -7.12 7.10 3.06
CA ALA A 193 -6.40 8.04 2.19
C ALA A 193 -5.41 8.93 2.97
N VAL A 194 -5.82 9.40 4.15
CA VAL A 194 -4.93 10.20 5.02
C VAL A 194 -3.83 9.32 5.60
N LEU A 195 -4.20 8.19 6.20
CA LEU A 195 -3.27 7.31 6.91
C LEU A 195 -2.22 6.69 5.99
N VAL A 196 -2.53 6.34 4.73
CA VAL A 196 -1.49 5.86 3.80
C VAL A 196 -0.42 6.93 3.53
N ALA A 197 -0.83 8.20 3.48
CA ALA A 197 0.07 9.32 3.21
C ALA A 197 0.92 9.71 4.43
N ILE A 198 0.36 9.58 5.64
CA ILE A 198 1.02 10.02 6.88
C ILE A 198 1.57 8.87 7.73
N PHE A 199 1.41 7.62 7.31
CA PHE A 199 1.94 6.45 8.01
C PHE A 199 3.42 6.67 8.36
N PRO A 200 3.95 6.19 9.50
CA PRO A 200 5.32 6.52 9.90
C PRO A 200 6.37 6.26 8.80
N ALA A 201 6.27 5.16 8.06
CA ALA A 201 7.18 4.84 6.97
C ALA A 201 6.84 5.50 5.61
N ALA A 202 5.87 6.42 5.54
CA ALA A 202 5.35 6.98 4.29
C ALA A 202 6.28 7.99 3.61
N PHE A 203 7.43 8.34 4.20
CA PHE A 203 8.42 9.20 3.53
C PHE A 203 8.94 8.58 2.21
N VAL A 204 8.90 7.24 2.11
CA VAL A 204 9.18 6.49 0.87
C VAL A 204 8.22 6.81 -0.27
N LEU A 205 7.04 7.38 0.03
CA LEU A 205 6.08 7.85 -0.98
C LEU A 205 6.41 9.25 -1.52
N ALA A 206 7.43 9.92 -0.96
CA ALA A 206 7.91 11.22 -1.40
C ALA A 206 9.31 11.15 -2.03
N PHE A 207 10.14 10.21 -1.57
CA PHE A 207 11.51 10.03 -2.03
C PHE A 207 11.51 9.39 -3.43
N ALA A 208 12.67 9.33 -4.08
CA ALA A 208 12.89 8.74 -5.40
C ALA A 208 12.77 7.20 -5.39
N TYR A 209 11.72 6.67 -4.78
CA TYR A 209 11.48 5.27 -4.49
C TYR A 209 10.29 4.75 -5.32
N SER A 210 10.29 3.46 -5.60
CA SER A 210 9.24 2.79 -6.39
C SER A 210 7.86 2.72 -5.72
N GLU A 211 7.73 3.09 -4.45
CA GLU A 211 6.59 2.72 -3.60
C GLU A 211 5.34 3.52 -3.93
N GLY A 212 5.49 4.77 -4.37
CA GLY A 212 4.35 5.51 -4.92
C GLY A 212 3.75 4.81 -6.14
N LEU A 213 4.60 4.31 -7.04
CA LEU A 213 4.17 3.54 -8.21
C LEU A 213 3.57 2.19 -7.81
N ALA A 214 4.20 1.49 -6.85
CA ALA A 214 3.69 0.22 -6.34
C ALA A 214 2.32 0.40 -5.67
N LEU A 215 2.13 1.44 -4.86
CA LEU A 215 0.87 1.78 -4.22
C LEU A 215 -0.25 1.94 -5.26
N LEU A 216 -0.01 2.72 -6.31
CA LEU A 216 -0.99 2.94 -7.37
C LEU A 216 -1.41 1.63 -8.05
N VAL A 217 -0.43 0.82 -8.45
CA VAL A 217 -0.69 -0.40 -9.21
C VAL A 217 -1.32 -1.49 -8.32
N VAL A 218 -0.89 -1.63 -7.06
CA VAL A 218 -1.48 -2.55 -6.08
C VAL A 218 -2.92 -2.14 -5.75
N ALA A 219 -3.17 -0.86 -5.46
CA ALA A 219 -4.51 -0.35 -5.19
C ALA A 219 -5.42 -0.53 -6.41
N GLY A 220 -4.89 -0.27 -7.62
CA GLY A 220 -5.59 -0.48 -8.88
C GLY A 220 -5.91 -1.95 -9.13
N ALA A 221 -4.99 -2.87 -8.86
CA ALA A 221 -5.19 -4.30 -9.02
C ALA A 221 -6.29 -4.81 -8.09
N LEU A 222 -6.27 -4.41 -6.81
CA LEU A 222 -7.31 -4.77 -5.85
C LEU A 222 -8.67 -4.14 -6.19
N LEU A 223 -8.69 -2.93 -6.75
CA LEU A 223 -9.92 -2.29 -7.26
C LEU A 223 -10.48 -2.99 -8.49
N ALA A 224 -9.63 -3.35 -9.46
CA ALA A 224 -10.04 -4.14 -10.61
C ALA A 224 -10.60 -5.50 -10.16
N LEU A 225 -9.96 -6.13 -9.17
CA LEU A 225 -10.38 -7.39 -8.59
C LEU A 225 -11.72 -7.28 -7.85
N GLN A 226 -11.92 -6.21 -7.07
CA GLN A 226 -13.21 -5.91 -6.43
C GLN A 226 -14.33 -5.84 -7.46
N ARG A 227 -14.05 -5.25 -8.62
CA ARG A 227 -14.99 -5.12 -9.75
C ARG A 227 -15.06 -6.35 -10.65
N ARG A 228 -14.46 -7.48 -10.23
CA ARG A 228 -14.38 -8.74 -10.98
C ARG A 228 -13.75 -8.63 -12.37
N ASN A 229 -12.97 -7.59 -12.63
CA ASN A 229 -12.19 -7.46 -13.86
C ASN A 229 -10.83 -8.16 -13.68
N PHE A 230 -10.86 -9.50 -13.76
CA PHE A 230 -9.68 -10.34 -13.53
C PHE A 230 -8.56 -10.11 -14.54
N VAL A 231 -8.90 -9.80 -15.80
CA VAL A 231 -7.90 -9.47 -16.83
C VAL A 231 -7.13 -8.22 -16.43
N PHE A 232 -7.83 -7.13 -16.10
CA PHE A 232 -7.16 -5.89 -15.72
C PHE A 232 -6.41 -6.02 -14.38
N ALA A 233 -6.97 -6.77 -13.42
CA ALA A 233 -6.28 -7.10 -12.18
C ALA A 233 -4.97 -7.87 -12.44
N GLY A 234 -4.98 -8.86 -13.35
CA GLY A 234 -3.80 -9.60 -13.77
C GLY A 234 -2.73 -8.73 -14.45
N LEU A 235 -3.14 -7.83 -15.35
CA LEU A 235 -2.22 -6.89 -16.02
C LEU A 235 -1.58 -5.91 -15.02
N LEU A 236 -2.34 -5.39 -14.06
CA LEU A 236 -1.78 -4.56 -12.99
C LEU A 236 -0.87 -5.38 -12.07
N ALA A 237 -1.23 -6.62 -11.73
CA ALA A 237 -0.38 -7.51 -10.95
C ALA A 237 0.93 -7.87 -11.65
N LEU A 238 0.93 -7.99 -12.98
CA LEU A 238 2.14 -8.11 -13.80
C LEU A 238 3.05 -6.91 -13.59
N ILE A 239 2.52 -5.69 -13.72
CA ILE A 239 3.28 -4.46 -13.54
C ILE A 239 3.79 -4.36 -12.09
N ALA A 240 2.95 -4.67 -11.08
CA ALA A 240 3.35 -4.66 -9.68
C ALA A 240 4.52 -5.61 -9.40
N ALA A 241 4.44 -6.84 -9.91
CA ALA A 241 5.50 -7.84 -9.79
C ALA A 241 6.78 -7.43 -10.54
N ALA A 242 6.64 -6.73 -11.66
CA ALA A 242 7.77 -6.19 -12.42
C ALA A 242 8.36 -4.90 -11.82
N ILE A 243 7.66 -4.23 -10.91
CA ILE A 243 8.19 -3.11 -10.10
C ILE A 243 8.92 -3.64 -8.86
N ARG A 244 8.38 -4.67 -8.19
CA ARG A 244 8.98 -5.29 -6.99
C ARG A 244 8.57 -6.77 -6.87
N PRO A 245 9.44 -7.65 -6.32
CA PRO A 245 9.11 -9.05 -6.06
C PRO A 245 7.81 -9.26 -5.26
N VAL A 246 7.58 -8.41 -4.25
CA VAL A 246 6.40 -8.52 -3.36
C VAL A 246 5.09 -8.27 -4.12
N GLY A 247 5.11 -7.57 -5.25
CA GLY A 247 3.94 -7.41 -6.12
C GLY A 247 3.39 -8.74 -6.66
N GLY A 248 4.24 -9.78 -6.72
CA GLY A 248 3.82 -11.14 -7.07
C GLY A 248 2.81 -11.74 -6.07
N LEU A 249 2.75 -11.26 -4.83
CA LEU A 249 1.78 -11.72 -3.82
C LEU A 249 0.32 -11.39 -4.17
N LEU A 250 0.08 -10.49 -5.14
CA LEU A 250 -1.27 -10.25 -5.70
C LEU A 250 -1.88 -11.51 -6.34
N LEU A 251 -1.06 -12.53 -6.64
CA LEU A 251 -1.53 -13.87 -6.99
C LEU A 251 -2.55 -14.42 -5.98
N VAL A 252 -2.33 -14.20 -4.68
CA VAL A 252 -3.16 -14.74 -3.60
C VAL A 252 -4.60 -14.21 -3.64
N PRO A 253 -4.84 -12.88 -3.55
CA PRO A 253 -6.21 -12.37 -3.61
C PRO A 253 -6.88 -12.68 -4.96
N ILE A 254 -6.14 -12.65 -6.07
CA ILE A 254 -6.68 -12.99 -7.40
C ILE A 254 -7.15 -14.45 -7.43
N ALA A 255 -6.34 -15.39 -6.96
CA ALA A 255 -6.71 -16.80 -6.91
C ALA A 255 -7.94 -17.04 -6.02
N VAL A 256 -7.98 -16.40 -4.84
CA VAL A 256 -9.12 -16.52 -3.93
C VAL A 256 -10.41 -16.02 -4.58
N GLU A 257 -10.39 -14.87 -5.25
CA GLU A 257 -11.60 -14.33 -5.90
C GLU A 257 -12.00 -15.13 -7.15
N LEU A 258 -11.04 -15.64 -7.94
CA LEU A 258 -11.34 -16.53 -9.08
C LEU A 258 -12.01 -17.82 -8.63
N LEU A 259 -11.55 -18.43 -7.53
CA LEU A 259 -12.13 -19.64 -6.95
C LEU A 259 -13.53 -19.40 -6.36
N ARG A 260 -13.77 -18.21 -5.80
CA ARG A 260 -15.04 -17.83 -5.18
C ARG A 260 -16.07 -17.31 -6.18
N ALA A 261 -15.64 -16.84 -7.34
CA ALA A 261 -16.51 -16.23 -8.32
C ALA A 261 -17.59 -17.18 -8.83
N ARG A 262 -18.84 -16.70 -8.79
CA ARG A 262 -20.03 -17.39 -9.31
C ARG A 262 -20.85 -16.38 -10.15
N PRO A 263 -21.22 -16.72 -11.40
CA PRO A 263 -20.84 -17.92 -12.16
C PRO A 263 -19.32 -18.02 -12.38
N ARG A 264 -18.83 -19.20 -12.79
CA ARG A 264 -17.39 -19.42 -12.96
C ARG A 264 -16.84 -18.45 -14.03
N PRO A 265 -15.71 -17.76 -13.75
CA PRO A 265 -15.07 -16.91 -14.73
C PRO A 265 -14.60 -17.73 -15.94
N ALA A 266 -14.64 -17.11 -17.13
CA ALA A 266 -14.07 -17.70 -18.33
C ALA A 266 -12.56 -17.99 -18.20
N TRP A 267 -12.06 -18.94 -18.99
CA TRP A 267 -10.68 -19.45 -18.87
C TRP A 267 -9.61 -18.36 -19.03
N TRP A 268 -9.82 -17.34 -19.86
CA TRP A 268 -8.86 -16.24 -20.04
C TRP A 268 -8.69 -15.39 -18.77
N ASN A 269 -9.71 -15.30 -17.91
CA ASN A 269 -9.58 -14.63 -16.61
C ASN A 269 -8.59 -15.36 -15.70
N TRP A 270 -8.55 -16.70 -15.77
CA TRP A 270 -7.55 -17.49 -15.06
C TRP A 270 -6.17 -17.28 -15.65
N VAL A 271 -6.04 -17.39 -16.97
CA VAL A 271 -4.75 -17.23 -17.65
C VAL A 271 -4.15 -15.85 -17.40
N VAL A 272 -4.90 -14.77 -17.59
CA VAL A 272 -4.37 -13.42 -17.39
C VAL A 272 -4.27 -13.08 -15.90
N GLY A 273 -5.26 -13.45 -15.08
CA GLY A 273 -5.28 -13.15 -13.66
C GLY A 273 -4.14 -13.81 -12.89
N ILE A 274 -3.92 -15.11 -13.11
CA ILE A 274 -2.86 -15.89 -12.45
C ILE A 274 -1.53 -15.71 -13.18
N GLY A 275 -1.55 -15.71 -14.52
CA GLY A 275 -0.34 -15.57 -15.33
C GLY A 275 0.29 -14.19 -15.23
N GLY A 276 -0.48 -13.14 -14.99
CA GLY A 276 -0.01 -11.77 -14.83
C GLY A 276 1.13 -11.60 -13.80
N PRO A 277 0.91 -11.84 -12.50
CA PRO A 277 1.96 -11.70 -11.48
C PRO A 277 3.17 -12.60 -11.74
N VAL A 278 2.96 -13.84 -12.22
CA VAL A 278 4.04 -14.78 -12.55
C VAL A 278 4.89 -14.26 -13.73
N ALA A 279 4.23 -13.79 -14.78
CA ALA A 279 4.89 -13.20 -15.94
C ALA A 279 5.63 -11.91 -15.57
N GLY A 280 5.09 -11.08 -14.67
CA GLY A 280 5.75 -9.87 -14.19
C GLY A 280 7.09 -10.16 -13.50
N LEU A 281 7.11 -11.15 -12.61
CA LEU A 281 8.35 -11.63 -11.98
C LEU A 281 9.31 -12.20 -13.03
N GLY A 282 8.82 -13.08 -13.90
CA GLY A 282 9.63 -13.72 -14.94
C GLY A 282 10.26 -12.71 -15.89
N LEU A 283 9.49 -11.74 -16.38
CA LEU A 283 9.97 -10.69 -17.27
C LEU A 283 11.02 -9.79 -16.60
N ALA A 284 10.83 -9.42 -15.33
CA ALA A 284 11.83 -8.65 -14.60
C ALA A 284 13.15 -9.43 -14.43
N LEU A 285 13.08 -10.71 -14.06
CA LEU A 285 14.26 -11.56 -13.93
C LEU A 285 14.95 -11.79 -15.27
N LEU A 286 14.20 -12.07 -16.34
CA LEU A 286 14.74 -12.22 -17.69
C LEU A 286 15.42 -10.94 -18.18
N TRP A 287 14.86 -9.78 -17.84
CA TRP A 287 15.47 -8.49 -18.16
C TRP A 287 16.80 -8.30 -17.43
N ILE A 288 16.85 -8.65 -16.15
CA ILE A 288 18.07 -8.60 -15.35
C ILE A 288 19.10 -9.58 -15.92
N GLN A 289 18.73 -10.84 -16.20
CA GLN A 289 19.61 -11.83 -16.85
C GLN A 289 20.19 -11.30 -18.17
N ARG A 290 19.38 -10.67 -19.02
CA ARG A 290 19.85 -10.07 -20.28
C ARG A 290 20.87 -8.96 -20.06
N SER A 291 20.73 -8.21 -18.96
CA SER A 291 21.56 -7.05 -18.66
C SER A 291 22.85 -7.41 -17.90
N THR A 292 22.75 -8.32 -16.93
CA THR A 292 23.84 -8.66 -16.00
C THR A 292 24.51 -9.99 -16.32
N GLY A 293 23.86 -10.87 -17.08
CA GLY A 293 24.30 -12.25 -17.32
C GLY A 293 23.89 -13.25 -16.24
N ASP A 294 23.15 -12.82 -15.20
CA ASP A 294 22.80 -13.65 -14.05
C ASP A 294 21.34 -13.45 -13.57
N LEU A 295 20.52 -14.47 -13.78
CA LEU A 295 19.08 -14.53 -13.49
C LEU A 295 18.80 -14.45 -11.99
N LEU A 296 19.67 -15.06 -11.19
CA LEU A 296 19.48 -15.17 -9.74
C LEU A 296 20.25 -14.10 -8.97
N LEU A 297 20.87 -13.14 -9.67
CA LEU A 297 21.60 -12.03 -9.05
C LEU A 297 20.77 -11.28 -8.01
N PRO A 298 19.48 -10.91 -8.27
CA PRO A 298 18.69 -10.20 -7.28
C PRO A 298 18.50 -11.02 -5.99
N LEU A 299 18.29 -12.34 -6.12
CA LEU A 299 18.12 -13.25 -5.00
C LEU A 299 19.42 -13.43 -4.21
N ARG A 300 20.56 -13.52 -4.88
CA ARG A 300 21.88 -13.63 -4.25
C ARG A 300 22.21 -12.37 -3.43
N LEU A 301 22.05 -11.20 -4.04
CA LEU A 301 22.26 -9.90 -3.38
C LEU A 301 21.30 -9.73 -2.20
N GLN A 302 20.03 -10.12 -2.36
CA GLN A 302 19.05 -10.05 -1.28
C GLN A 302 19.44 -10.95 -0.09
N ARG A 303 19.92 -12.18 -0.34
CA ARG A 303 20.36 -13.09 0.74
C ARG A 303 21.58 -12.57 1.49
N GLN A 304 22.52 -11.91 0.81
CA GLN A 304 23.69 -11.32 1.46
C GLN A 304 23.31 -10.18 2.41
N ILE A 305 22.29 -9.39 2.07
CA ILE A 305 21.89 -8.20 2.84
C ILE A 305 20.84 -8.53 3.90
N ARG A 306 19.88 -9.41 3.57
CA ARG A 306 18.72 -9.72 4.42
C ARG A 306 18.84 -11.02 5.20
N GLY A 307 19.89 -11.79 4.96
CA GLY A 307 20.06 -13.12 5.54
C GLY A 307 19.18 -14.18 4.88
N GLY A 308 19.11 -15.33 5.53
CA GLY A 308 18.29 -16.47 5.14
C GLY A 308 16.86 -16.41 5.68
N PHE A 309 16.18 -17.56 5.61
CA PHE A 309 14.89 -17.76 6.25
C PHE A 309 15.05 -17.77 7.77
N GLN A 310 14.12 -17.11 8.47
CA GLN A 310 13.92 -17.23 9.92
C GLN A 310 12.52 -17.80 10.15
N ASP A 311 12.38 -18.68 11.15
CA ASP A 311 11.06 -19.13 11.56
C ASP A 311 10.24 -17.96 12.15
N PRO A 312 9.03 -17.66 11.63
CA PRO A 312 8.24 -16.52 12.06
C PRO A 312 7.82 -16.54 13.54
N VAL A 313 7.66 -17.73 14.13
CA VAL A 313 7.21 -17.86 15.52
C VAL A 313 8.33 -17.50 16.47
N THR A 314 9.51 -18.09 16.28
CA THR A 314 10.72 -17.73 17.03
C THR A 314 11.06 -16.25 16.86
N ARG A 315 10.87 -15.70 15.65
CA ARG A 315 11.14 -14.29 15.35
C ARG A 315 10.25 -13.31 16.12
N VAL A 316 9.02 -13.70 16.47
CA VAL A 316 8.13 -12.85 17.30
C VAL A 316 8.54 -12.88 18.77
N LEU A 317 9.10 -14.00 19.23
CA LEU A 317 9.46 -14.22 20.64
C LEU A 317 10.87 -13.69 21.00
N GLU A 318 11.80 -13.76 20.05
CA GLU A 318 13.20 -13.34 20.21
C GLU A 318 13.37 -11.86 20.64
N PRO A 319 12.63 -10.88 20.07
CA PRO A 319 12.78 -9.46 20.43
C PRO A 319 12.30 -9.10 21.84
N ILE A 320 11.50 -9.97 22.49
CA ILE A 320 11.03 -9.74 23.87
C ILE A 320 12.23 -9.78 24.83
N GLY A 321 13.22 -10.63 24.56
CA GLY A 321 14.48 -10.65 25.32
C GLY A 321 15.46 -9.53 24.94
N GLU A 322 15.42 -9.08 23.68
CA GLU A 322 16.30 -8.01 23.17
C GLU A 322 15.85 -6.60 23.57
N LEU A 323 14.56 -6.42 23.90
CA LEU A 323 14.04 -5.16 24.45
C LEU A 323 14.79 -4.74 25.73
N PHE A 324 15.25 -5.71 26.54
CA PHE A 324 16.06 -5.47 27.73
C PHE A 324 17.53 -5.15 27.43
N ARG A 325 18.01 -5.36 26.20
CA ARG A 325 19.38 -5.06 25.76
C ARG A 325 19.56 -3.66 25.17
N GLY A 326 18.47 -2.93 24.94
CA GLY A 326 18.51 -1.50 24.62
C GLY A 326 18.85 -1.12 23.18
N ASN A 327 18.88 -2.07 22.23
CA ASN A 327 19.08 -1.74 20.81
C ASN A 327 17.82 -1.13 20.21
N PHE A 328 17.81 0.18 20.10
CA PHE A 328 16.67 0.98 19.68
C PHE A 328 16.15 0.63 18.25
N ARG A 329 17.02 0.11 17.36
CA ARG A 329 16.62 -0.40 16.03
C ARG A 329 15.64 -1.57 16.11
N ASP A 330 15.85 -2.45 17.08
CA ASP A 330 15.02 -3.65 17.26
C ASP A 330 13.67 -3.25 17.86
N VAL A 331 13.61 -2.17 18.63
CA VAL A 331 12.39 -1.65 19.26
C VAL A 331 11.36 -1.15 18.23
N TYR A 332 11.75 -0.33 17.25
CA TYR A 332 10.76 0.20 16.30
C TYR A 332 10.29 -0.88 15.30
N ASN A 333 11.18 -1.79 14.88
CA ASN A 333 10.82 -2.92 14.03
C ASN A 333 9.88 -3.88 14.76
N LEU A 334 10.11 -4.14 16.05
CA LEU A 334 9.18 -4.86 16.93
C LEU A 334 7.83 -4.14 17.02
N GLY A 335 7.83 -2.80 17.14
CA GLY A 335 6.62 -1.99 17.13
C GLY A 335 5.77 -2.20 15.86
N PHE A 336 6.40 -2.18 14.68
CA PHE A 336 5.70 -2.47 13.42
C PHE A 336 5.21 -3.92 13.34
N MET A 337 6.03 -4.89 13.79
CA MET A 337 5.63 -6.30 13.83
C MET A 337 4.36 -6.50 14.68
N ILE A 338 4.34 -5.94 15.90
CA ILE A 338 3.19 -5.99 16.79
C ILE A 338 1.99 -5.30 16.14
N LEU A 339 2.19 -4.12 15.54
CA LEU A 339 1.13 -3.39 14.85
C LEU A 339 0.49 -4.25 13.75
N PHE A 340 1.27 -4.80 12.83
CA PHE A 340 0.71 -5.60 11.72
C PHE A 340 0.08 -6.90 12.19
N LEU A 341 0.63 -7.55 13.23
CA LEU A 341 0.00 -8.71 13.85
C LEU A 341 -1.36 -8.35 14.46
N LEU A 342 -1.44 -7.25 15.22
CA LEU A 342 -2.70 -6.78 15.82
C LEU A 342 -3.73 -6.36 14.75
N LEU A 343 -3.29 -5.74 13.65
CA LEU A 343 -4.17 -5.41 12.53
C LEU A 343 -4.68 -6.68 11.83
N PHE A 344 -3.85 -7.69 11.64
CA PHE A 344 -4.26 -8.99 11.11
C PHE A 344 -5.28 -9.68 12.02
N LEU A 345 -5.02 -9.71 13.34
CA LEU A 345 -5.95 -10.24 14.33
C LEU A 345 -7.27 -9.46 14.37
N TYR A 346 -7.22 -8.13 14.22
CA TYR A 346 -8.41 -7.29 14.11
C TYR A 346 -9.25 -7.63 12.87
N MET A 347 -8.60 -7.89 11.73
CA MET A 347 -9.27 -8.33 10.51
C MET A 347 -9.94 -9.71 10.70
N LEU A 348 -9.28 -10.66 11.37
CA LEU A 348 -9.88 -11.96 11.71
C LEU A 348 -11.05 -11.81 12.68
N LEU A 349 -10.93 -10.94 13.68
CA LEU A 349 -11.98 -10.68 14.66
C LEU A 349 -13.28 -10.21 14.00
N ALA A 350 -13.20 -9.44 12.91
CA ALA A 350 -14.36 -8.99 12.12
C ALA A 350 -15.26 -10.14 11.62
N TYR A 351 -14.69 -11.35 11.48
CA TYR A 351 -15.40 -12.55 11.01
C TYR A 351 -16.02 -13.38 12.14
N THR A 352 -15.73 -13.05 13.40
CA THR A 352 -16.34 -13.70 14.57
C THR A 352 -17.69 -13.06 14.93
N GLY A 353 -18.52 -13.77 15.72
CA GLY A 353 -19.76 -13.20 16.26
C GLY A 353 -19.51 -11.97 17.15
N PHE A 354 -18.41 -11.98 17.92
CA PHE A 354 -18.00 -10.85 18.76
C PHE A 354 -17.63 -9.60 17.94
N GLY A 355 -16.88 -9.76 16.84
CA GLY A 355 -16.52 -8.63 15.98
C GLY A 355 -17.74 -8.00 15.30
N ALA A 356 -18.72 -8.83 14.91
CA ALA A 356 -19.99 -8.34 14.36
C ALA A 356 -20.78 -7.53 15.39
N GLN A 357 -20.89 -8.02 16.63
CA GLN A 357 -21.55 -7.29 17.74
C GLN A 357 -20.86 -5.95 18.05
N ARG A 358 -19.54 -5.88 17.90
CA ARG A 358 -18.74 -4.65 18.11
C ARG A 358 -18.78 -3.68 16.90
N GLY A 359 -19.49 -4.02 15.82
CA GLY A 359 -19.59 -3.18 14.62
C GLY A 359 -18.29 -3.06 13.84
N ILE A 360 -17.41 -4.08 13.90
CA ILE A 360 -16.17 -4.11 13.13
C ILE A 360 -16.48 -4.33 11.65
N ALA A 361 -15.92 -3.49 10.77
CA ALA A 361 -16.10 -3.62 9.33
C ALA A 361 -15.46 -4.92 8.81
N ARG A 362 -16.24 -5.71 8.06
CA ARG A 362 -15.78 -6.94 7.43
C ARG A 362 -15.10 -6.63 6.10
N LEU A 363 -13.77 -6.77 6.05
CA LEU A 363 -13.00 -6.68 4.80
C LEU A 363 -13.05 -8.01 4.03
N PRO A 364 -12.88 -8.04 2.69
CA PRO A 364 -12.97 -9.26 1.89
C PRO A 364 -12.02 -10.37 2.36
N SER A 365 -12.43 -11.64 2.27
CA SER A 365 -11.57 -12.75 2.72
C SER A 365 -10.30 -12.90 1.87
N SER A 366 -10.34 -12.49 0.59
CA SER A 366 -9.15 -12.37 -0.27
C SER A 366 -8.14 -11.38 0.28
N TRP A 367 -8.59 -10.30 0.94
CA TRP A 367 -7.71 -9.33 1.59
C TRP A 367 -7.09 -9.89 2.86
N ILE A 368 -7.83 -10.70 3.63
CA ILE A 368 -7.27 -11.42 4.78
C ILE A 368 -6.21 -12.40 4.31
N ALA A 369 -6.47 -13.19 3.27
CA ALA A 369 -5.48 -14.12 2.71
C ALA A 369 -4.23 -13.39 2.21
N TYR A 370 -4.40 -12.29 1.46
CA TYR A 370 -3.31 -11.45 0.98
C TYR A 370 -2.48 -10.87 2.15
N ALA A 371 -3.14 -10.31 3.16
CA ALA A 371 -2.49 -9.76 4.34
C ALA A 371 -1.77 -10.83 5.16
N GLY A 372 -2.36 -12.02 5.30
CA GLY A 372 -1.78 -13.15 6.02
C GLY A 372 -0.51 -13.68 5.34
N VAL A 373 -0.55 -13.92 4.03
CA VAL A 373 0.65 -14.35 3.29
C VAL A 373 1.73 -13.26 3.29
N SER A 374 1.34 -12.00 3.14
CA SER A 374 2.29 -10.88 3.23
C SER A 374 2.94 -10.79 4.61
N LEU A 375 2.15 -10.93 5.68
CA LEU A 375 2.65 -10.94 7.06
C LEU A 375 3.58 -12.12 7.31
N LEU A 376 3.22 -13.33 6.88
CA LEU A 376 4.10 -14.49 6.98
C LEU A 376 5.44 -14.23 6.30
N LEU A 377 5.44 -13.67 5.09
CA LEU A 377 6.66 -13.33 4.38
C LEU A 377 7.48 -12.26 5.13
N LEU A 378 6.83 -11.21 5.64
CA LEU A 378 7.46 -10.15 6.43
C LEU A 378 8.16 -10.69 7.68
N LEU A 379 7.52 -11.64 8.37
CA LEU A 379 8.04 -12.25 9.60
C LEU A 379 9.08 -13.35 9.36
N SER A 380 9.21 -13.82 8.11
CA SER A 380 10.17 -14.89 7.74
C SER A 380 11.57 -14.37 7.40
N SER A 381 11.80 -13.05 7.46
CA SER A 381 13.09 -12.41 7.11
C SER A 381 13.98 -12.29 8.35
N GLN A 382 15.25 -12.72 8.24
CA GLN A 382 16.26 -12.55 9.29
C GLN A 382 16.53 -11.07 9.61
N VAL A 383 16.58 -10.22 8.58
CA VAL A 383 16.69 -8.76 8.75
C VAL A 383 15.31 -8.10 8.66
N THR A 384 14.89 -7.45 9.74
CA THR A 384 13.57 -6.80 9.89
C THR A 384 13.57 -5.31 9.54
N ASP A 385 14.66 -4.78 9.01
CA ASP A 385 14.66 -3.41 8.50
C ASP A 385 13.52 -3.19 7.50
N SER A 386 13.01 -1.96 7.44
CA SER A 386 11.97 -1.60 6.49
C SER A 386 10.62 -2.30 6.71
N LEU A 387 10.38 -2.99 7.84
CA LEU A 387 9.10 -3.66 8.12
C LEU A 387 7.90 -2.70 7.93
N GLY A 388 8.02 -1.49 8.47
CA GLY A 388 6.98 -0.45 8.32
C GLY A 388 6.70 -0.10 6.86
N ARG A 389 7.76 0.03 6.04
CA ARG A 389 7.69 0.34 4.61
C ARG A 389 7.03 -0.77 3.81
N TYR A 390 7.37 -2.03 4.06
CA TYR A 390 6.74 -3.15 3.35
C TYR A 390 5.29 -3.37 3.79
N GLY A 391 5.00 -3.25 5.09
CA GLY A 391 3.64 -3.38 5.61
C GLY A 391 2.71 -2.24 5.17
N LEU A 392 3.23 -1.03 4.91
CA LEU A 392 2.47 0.08 4.32
C LEU A 392 1.84 -0.29 2.96
N LEU A 393 2.53 -1.08 2.13
CA LEU A 393 2.02 -1.52 0.83
C LEU A 393 1.05 -2.71 0.92
N VAL A 394 0.89 -3.31 2.10
CA VAL A 394 -0.17 -4.27 2.37
C VAL A 394 -1.44 -3.48 2.70
N LEU A 395 -2.08 -2.95 1.67
CA LEU A 395 -3.22 -2.02 1.77
C LEU A 395 -4.36 -2.46 2.69
N PRO A 396 -4.68 -3.77 2.85
CA PRO A 396 -5.64 -4.20 3.86
C PRO A 396 -5.30 -3.74 5.29
N PHE A 397 -4.01 -3.65 5.67
CA PHE A 397 -3.61 -3.14 6.99
C PHE A 397 -3.91 -1.66 7.16
N VAL A 398 -3.76 -0.85 6.11
CA VAL A 398 -4.11 0.57 6.15
C VAL A 398 -5.61 0.74 6.36
N VAL A 399 -6.44 -0.02 5.63
CA VAL A 399 -7.90 0.03 5.78
C VAL A 399 -8.35 -0.54 7.14
N ALA A 400 -7.68 -1.58 7.64
CA ALA A 400 -7.91 -2.12 8.99
C ALA A 400 -7.61 -1.08 10.07
N LEU A 401 -6.49 -0.35 9.96
CA LEU A 401 -6.13 0.73 10.89
C LEU A 401 -7.14 1.89 10.83
N ALA A 402 -7.58 2.26 9.63
CA ALA A 402 -8.62 3.26 9.41
C ALA A 402 -9.98 2.84 10.02
N SER A 403 -10.33 1.55 9.92
CA SER A 403 -11.53 0.97 10.54
C SER A 403 -11.43 0.94 12.06
N TRP A 404 -10.30 0.50 12.62
CA TRP A 404 -10.09 0.44 14.06
C TRP A 404 -10.13 1.84 14.71
N SER A 405 -9.64 2.85 13.99
CA SER A 405 -9.63 4.26 14.39
C SER A 405 -10.95 5.01 14.09
N ASN A 406 -12.08 4.31 13.86
CA ASN A 406 -13.36 4.97 13.60
C ASN A 406 -13.83 5.92 14.73
N ARG A 407 -13.39 5.68 15.98
CA ARG A 407 -13.65 6.61 17.09
C ARG A 407 -12.73 7.83 17.01
N ARG A 408 -13.28 9.04 17.17
CA ARG A 408 -12.55 10.32 17.06
C ARG A 408 -11.24 10.35 17.85
N TRP A 409 -11.26 9.96 19.13
CA TRP A 409 -10.04 9.94 19.96
C TRP A 409 -8.98 8.96 19.45
N ARG A 410 -9.37 7.79 18.94
CA ARG A 410 -8.43 6.83 18.34
C ARG A 410 -7.82 7.39 17.06
N TYR A 411 -8.63 8.03 16.23
CA TYR A 411 -8.14 8.69 15.03
C TYR A 411 -7.13 9.79 15.35
N VAL A 412 -7.40 10.62 16.37
CA VAL A 412 -6.45 11.65 16.83
C VAL A 412 -5.15 11.01 17.34
N VAL A 413 -5.23 10.00 18.21
CA VAL A 413 -4.04 9.31 18.73
C VAL A 413 -3.22 8.68 17.61
N VAL A 414 -3.87 7.95 16.69
CA VAL A 414 -3.19 7.35 15.52
C VAL A 414 -2.60 8.43 14.63
N GLY A 415 -3.33 9.53 14.38
CA GLY A 415 -2.85 10.66 13.57
C GLY A 415 -1.61 11.33 14.17
N ILE A 416 -1.59 11.55 15.49
CA ILE A 416 -0.42 12.08 16.21
C ILE A 416 0.75 11.11 16.11
N ALA A 417 0.53 9.82 16.40
CA ALA A 417 1.58 8.80 16.32
C ALA A 417 2.15 8.66 14.90
N CYS A 418 1.29 8.70 13.87
CA CYS A 418 1.69 8.67 12.47
C CYS A 418 2.49 9.93 12.09
N THR A 419 2.02 11.12 12.49
CA THR A 419 2.69 12.40 12.25
C THR A 419 4.08 12.44 12.89
N ALA A 420 4.17 12.15 14.19
CA ALA A 420 5.43 12.12 14.93
C ALA A 420 6.36 11.05 14.37
N GLY A 421 5.84 9.85 14.09
CA GLY A 421 6.59 8.76 13.49
C GLY A 421 7.13 9.10 12.11
N LEU A 422 6.36 9.80 11.27
CA LEU A 422 6.79 10.21 9.93
C LEU A 422 7.92 11.24 9.99
N ILE A 423 7.78 12.28 10.82
CA ILE A 423 8.83 13.29 11.04
C ILE A 423 10.12 12.59 11.51
N TRP A 424 9.98 11.75 12.54
CA TRP A 424 11.10 11.10 13.20
C TRP A 424 11.80 10.08 12.29
N LEU A 425 11.07 9.16 11.65
CA LEU A 425 11.65 8.16 10.74
C LEU A 425 12.29 8.80 9.50
N THR A 426 11.74 9.91 8.99
CA THR A 426 12.39 10.72 7.94
C THR A 426 13.73 11.24 8.43
N SER A 427 13.78 11.78 9.64
CA SER A 427 15.02 12.31 10.24
C SER A 427 16.06 11.21 10.45
N GLU A 428 15.69 10.07 11.04
CA GLU A 428 16.62 8.96 11.28
C GLU A 428 17.15 8.33 9.97
N ALA A 429 16.32 8.30 8.92
CA ALA A 429 16.75 7.87 7.59
C ALA A 429 17.83 8.82 7.02
N LEU A 430 17.62 10.13 7.11
CA LEU A 430 18.58 11.14 6.65
C LEU A 430 19.88 11.13 7.47
N LEU A 431 19.79 10.88 8.78
CA LEU A 431 20.96 10.77 9.67
C LEU A 431 21.71 9.43 9.52
N GLY A 432 21.26 8.52 8.65
CA GLY A 432 21.91 7.22 8.46
C GLY A 432 21.71 6.24 9.61
N ARG A 433 20.81 6.55 10.56
CA ARG A 433 20.54 5.76 11.77
C ARG A 433 19.48 4.68 11.54
N LEU A 434 18.63 4.87 10.53
CA LEU A 434 17.59 3.93 10.11
C LEU A 434 17.73 3.56 8.63
N VAL A 435 17.58 2.26 8.32
CA VAL A 435 17.46 1.75 6.96
C VAL A 435 15.98 1.76 6.55
N PRO A 436 15.57 2.55 5.52
CA PRO A 436 14.18 2.74 5.11
C PRO A 436 13.40 1.51 4.67
#